data_AF-A0A943NAM7-F1
#
_entry.id   AF-A0A943NAM7-F1
#
_cell.length_a   1.000
_cell.length_b   1.000
_cell.length_c   1.000
_cell.angle_alpha   90.00
_cell.angle_beta   90.00
_cell.angle_gamma   90.00
#
_symmetry.space_group_name_H-M   'P 1'
#
loop_
_entity.id
_entity.type
_entity.pdbx_description
1 polymer ?
#
loop_
_entity_poly.entity_id
_entity_poly.type
_entity_poly.pdbx_seq_one_letter_code
_entity_poly.pdbx_strand_id
1 'polypeptide(L)'
;MVAMEDVQPLSSDDLQALPEGERTVLHIKSIGSTKFNTADEASGTPGDWLYYHGRWYECKSCQLWDHTILSHYESEFVVVPPGPTTTPPEVEVGP
;
A
#
# COMPACT_ATOMS: atom_id res chain seq x y z
N MET A 1 -17.68 2.31 -4.78
CA MET A 1 -17.25 3.66 -4.35
C MET A 1 -15.79 3.76 -4.74
N VAL A 2 -15.43 4.71 -5.60
CA VAL A 2 -14.02 4.98 -5.92
C VAL A 2 -13.47 5.83 -4.78
N ALA A 3 -12.49 5.32 -4.05
CA ALA A 3 -11.76 6.11 -3.06
C ALA A 3 -10.61 6.84 -3.75
N MET A 4 -10.39 8.10 -3.41
CA MET A 4 -9.25 8.86 -3.88
C MET A 4 -8.09 8.60 -2.92
N GLU A 5 -7.05 7.95 -3.42
CA GLU A 5 -5.80 7.70 -2.71
C GLU A 5 -4.67 8.48 -3.39
N ASP A 6 -3.87 9.17 -2.60
CA ASP A 6 -2.59 9.72 -3.05
C ASP A 6 -1.52 8.64 -2.87
N VAL A 7 -1.17 7.96 -3.97
CA VAL A 7 -0.19 6.87 -3.99
C VAL A 7 1.15 7.38 -4.48
N GLN A 8 2.19 7.20 -3.66
CA GLN A 8 3.53 7.72 -3.91
C GLN A 8 4.62 6.75 -3.44
N PRO A 9 5.82 6.77 -4.07
CA PRO A 9 6.99 6.11 -3.50
C PRO A 9 7.32 6.65 -2.11
N LEU A 10 7.97 5.83 -1.28
CA LEU A 10 8.54 6.32 -0.03
C LEU A 10 9.60 7.40 -0.29
N SER A 11 9.65 8.41 0.57
CA SER A 11 10.69 9.43 0.54
C SER A 11 12.05 8.87 1.01
N SER A 12 13.14 9.61 0.80
CA SER A 12 14.46 9.20 1.30
C SER A 12 14.48 9.00 2.82
N ASP A 13 13.76 9.84 3.57
CA ASP A 13 13.70 9.77 5.03
C ASP A 13 12.90 8.54 5.48
N ASP A 14 11.77 8.27 4.82
CA ASP A 14 10.94 7.08 5.06
C ASP A 14 11.77 5.80 4.82
N LEU A 15 12.54 5.76 3.71
CA LEU A 15 13.42 4.63 3.40
C LEU A 15 14.54 4.44 4.44
N GLN A 16 15.09 5.53 5.01
CA GLN A 16 16.09 5.42 6.07
C GLN A 16 15.49 4.91 7.38
N ALA A 17 14.21 5.15 7.64
CA ALA A 17 13.52 4.63 8.81
C ALA A 17 13.28 3.11 8.74
N LEU A 18 13.27 2.53 7.53
CA LEU A 18 13.13 1.07 7.35
C LEU A 18 14.34 0.30 7.89
N PRO A 19 14.12 -0.96 8.37
CA PRO A 19 15.22 -1.89 8.67
C PRO A 19 16.13 -2.09 7.46
N GLU A 20 17.44 -2.25 7.68
CA GLU A 20 18.43 -2.33 6.58
C GLU A 20 18.09 -3.35 5.48
N GLY A 21 17.51 -4.49 5.86
CA GLY A 21 17.10 -5.55 4.92
C GLY A 21 15.91 -5.18 4.02
N GLU A 22 15.07 -4.22 4.43
CA GLU A 22 13.86 -3.84 3.71
C GLU A 22 14.09 -2.68 2.74
N ARG A 23 15.16 -1.90 2.93
CA ARG A 23 15.49 -0.73 2.08
C ARG A 23 15.72 -1.04 0.61
N THR A 24 16.00 -2.30 0.27
CA THR A 24 16.21 -2.77 -1.11
C THR A 24 14.93 -3.23 -1.80
N VAL A 25 13.87 -3.44 -1.02
CA VAL A 25 12.55 -3.81 -1.52
C VAL A 25 11.83 -2.55 -2.00
N LEU A 26 10.92 -2.67 -2.96
CA LEU A 26 10.13 -1.52 -3.42
C LEU A 26 8.95 -1.31 -2.48
N HIS A 27 8.90 -0.13 -1.87
CA HIS A 27 7.81 0.32 -1.01
C HIS A 27 7.10 1.51 -1.63
N ILE A 28 5.81 1.61 -1.35
CA ILE A 28 4.98 2.79 -1.62
C ILE A 28 4.16 3.11 -0.38
N LYS A 29 3.67 4.34 -0.30
CA LYS A 29 2.64 4.72 0.65
C LYS A 29 1.40 5.25 -0.06
N SER A 30 0.27 5.13 0.61
CA SER A 30 -0.96 5.80 0.23
C SER A 30 -1.46 6.69 1.37
N ILE A 31 -1.98 7.85 0.99
CA ILE A 31 -2.67 8.78 1.89
C ILE A 31 -4.09 8.96 1.37
N GLY A 32 -5.08 8.68 2.20
CA GLY A 32 -6.47 8.80 1.77
C GLY A 32 -7.48 8.40 2.84
N SER A 33 -8.69 8.05 2.39
CA SER A 33 -9.79 7.70 3.28
C SER A 33 -9.95 6.20 3.49
N THR A 34 -9.19 5.38 2.76
CA THR A 34 -9.38 3.93 2.74
C THR A 34 -8.68 3.29 3.94
N LYS A 35 -9.44 2.53 4.73
CA LYS A 35 -8.88 1.64 5.75
C LYS A 35 -8.54 0.30 5.10
N PHE A 36 -7.28 0.10 4.75
CA PHE A 36 -6.81 -1.19 4.23
C PHE A 36 -6.65 -2.24 5.32
N ASN A 37 -6.86 -3.50 4.96
CA ASN A 37 -6.48 -4.64 5.78
C ASN A 37 -4.97 -4.88 5.63
N THR A 38 -4.27 -4.90 6.76
CA THR A 38 -2.83 -5.18 6.79
C THR A 38 -2.58 -6.68 6.78
N ALA A 39 -1.53 -7.12 6.07
CA ALA A 39 -1.07 -8.49 6.17
C ALA A 39 -0.60 -8.81 7.61
N ASP A 40 -0.90 -10.02 8.08
CA ASP A 40 -0.40 -10.54 9.35
C ASP A 40 0.27 -11.89 9.10
N GLU A 41 1.60 -11.89 9.18
CA GLU A 41 2.41 -13.08 8.96
C GLU A 41 2.21 -14.15 10.04
N ALA A 42 1.89 -13.75 11.28
CA ALA A 42 1.73 -14.69 12.38
C ALA A 42 0.45 -15.52 12.24
N SER A 43 -0.63 -14.91 11.75
CA SER A 43 -1.89 -15.61 11.45
C SER A 43 -2.00 -16.11 10.00
N GLY A 44 -1.09 -15.70 9.11
CA GLY A 44 -1.14 -16.00 7.68
C GLY A 44 -2.25 -15.24 6.95
N THR A 45 -2.73 -14.13 7.51
CA THR A 45 -3.79 -13.31 6.90
C THR A 45 -3.19 -12.42 5.81
N PRO A 46 -3.64 -12.51 4.55
CA PRO A 46 -3.16 -11.64 3.49
C PRO A 46 -3.66 -10.21 3.69
N GLY A 47 -2.85 -9.25 3.27
CA GLY A 47 -3.23 -7.83 3.25
C GLY A 47 -4.00 -7.48 1.99
N ASP A 48 -4.65 -6.32 1.99
CA ASP A 48 -5.22 -5.76 0.77
C ASP A 48 -4.12 -5.44 -0.24
N TRP A 49 -4.45 -5.57 -1.52
CA TRP A 49 -3.52 -5.33 -2.63
C TRP A 49 -3.87 -4.05 -3.39
N LEU A 50 -2.83 -3.35 -3.81
CA LEU A 50 -2.92 -2.14 -4.63
C LEU A 50 -2.06 -2.31 -5.89
N TYR A 51 -2.64 -2.00 -7.05
CA TYR A 51 -1.93 -2.03 -8.33
C TYR A 51 -1.44 -0.63 -8.67
N TYR A 52 -0.13 -0.46 -8.82
CA TYR A 52 0.51 0.82 -9.10
C TYR A 52 1.71 0.63 -10.02
N HIS A 53 1.80 1.43 -11.09
CA HIS A 53 2.93 1.42 -12.05
C HIS A 53 3.35 0.01 -12.54
N GLY A 54 2.35 -0.82 -12.86
CA GLY A 54 2.60 -2.15 -13.44
C GLY A 54 2.89 -3.26 -12.42
N ARG A 55 2.82 -2.97 -11.12
CA ARG A 55 3.15 -3.91 -10.04
C ARG A 55 2.05 -3.96 -9.00
N TRP A 56 1.91 -5.14 -8.39
CA TRP A 56 1.07 -5.32 -7.21
C TRP A 56 1.89 -5.03 -5.96
N TYR A 57 1.25 -4.41 -4.98
CA TYR A 57 1.80 -4.14 -3.66
C TYR A 57 0.80 -4.61 -2.60
N GLU A 58 1.30 -5.21 -1.53
CA GLU A 58 0.49 -5.70 -0.41
C GLU A 58 0.63 -4.75 0.79
N CYS A 59 -0.49 -4.40 1.41
CA CYS A 59 -0.54 -3.53 2.58
C CYS A 59 0.12 -4.21 3.80
N LYS A 60 1.10 -3.55 4.40
CA LYS A 60 1.78 -3.99 5.62
C LYS A 60 1.44 -3.13 6.83
N SER A 61 1.08 -1.86 6.62
CA SER A 61 0.61 -0.96 7.68
C SER A 61 -0.52 -0.07 7.16
N CYS A 62 -1.44 0.30 8.05
CA CYS A 62 -2.53 1.24 7.78
C CYS A 62 -2.89 1.93 9.10
N GLN A 63 -2.51 3.20 9.23
CA GLN A 63 -2.69 3.98 10.47
C GLN A 63 -3.63 5.15 10.26
N LEU A 64 -4.52 5.37 11.22
CA LEU A 64 -5.43 6.51 11.22
C LEU A 64 -4.73 7.73 11.84
N TRP A 65 -4.71 8.83 11.11
CA TRP A 65 -4.27 10.15 11.51
C TRP A 65 -5.47 11.10 11.67
N ASP A 66 -6.21 10.93 12.77
CA ASP A 66 -7.48 11.63 13.06
C ASP A 66 -7.33 12.97 13.82
N HIS A 67 -6.12 13.29 14.28
CA HIS A 67 -5.82 14.57 14.93
C HIS A 67 -5.43 15.68 13.94
N THR A 68 -5.71 15.47 12.65
CA THR A 68 -5.56 16.47 11.59
C THR A 68 -6.94 16.92 11.11
N ILE A 69 -7.08 18.15 10.61
CA ILE A 69 -8.37 18.68 10.13
C ILE A 69 -8.97 17.79 9.02
N LEU A 70 -8.13 17.11 8.25
CA LEU A 70 -8.55 16.28 7.13
C LEU A 70 -8.94 14.85 7.55
N SER A 71 -8.36 14.32 8.63
CA SER A 71 -8.45 12.91 9.05
C SER A 71 -8.23 11.91 7.93
N HIS A 72 -7.09 11.23 7.92
CA HIS A 72 -6.74 10.30 6.84
C HIS A 72 -6.10 9.03 7.35
N TYR A 73 -6.11 7.99 6.53
CA TYR A 73 -5.24 6.85 6.68
C TYR A 73 -3.93 7.11 5.94
N GLU A 74 -2.82 6.74 6.59
CA GLU A 74 -1.53 6.55 5.94
C GLU A 74 -1.23 5.05 5.94
N SER A 75 -1.01 4.48 4.77
CA SER A 75 -0.78 3.05 4.60
C SER A 75 0.51 2.80 3.84
N GLU A 76 1.29 1.81 4.28
CA GLU A 76 2.49 1.37 3.57
C GLU A 76 2.27 0.03 2.90
N PHE A 77 2.84 -0.11 1.70
CA PHE A 77 2.74 -1.30 0.90
C PHE A 77 4.10 -1.76 0.40
N VAL A 78 4.26 -3.08 0.29
CA VAL A 78 5.47 -3.74 -0.17
C VAL A 78 5.19 -4.46 -1.47
N VAL A 79 6.10 -4.40 -2.44
CA VAL A 79 5.92 -5.06 -3.74
C VAL A 79 5.71 -6.57 -3.59
N VAL A 80 4.70 -7.08 -4.29
CA VAL A 80 4.45 -8.53 -4.42
C VAL A 80 5.29 -9.07 -5.58
N PRO A 81 6.07 -10.15 -5.38
CA PRO A 81 6.81 -10.79 -6.46
C PRO A 81 5.89 -11.26 -7.60
N PRO A 82 6.32 -11.18 -8.87
CA PRO A 82 5.51 -11.65 -10.00
C PRO A 82 5.16 -13.14 -9.86
N GLY A 83 3.90 -13.48 -10.13
CA GLY A 83 3.38 -14.84 -10.02
C GLY A 83 2.13 -15.04 -10.89
N PRO A 84 1.56 -16.26 -10.90
CA PRO A 84 0.40 -16.59 -11.73
C PRO A 84 -0.86 -15.75 -11.38
N THR A 85 -0.93 -15.19 -10.16
CA THR A 85 -2.04 -14.37 -9.67
C THR A 85 -1.78 -12.86 -9.81
N THR A 86 -0.60 -12.43 -10.24
CA THR A 86 -0.22 -11.01 -10.34
C THR A 86 -0.54 -10.42 -11.70
N THR A 87 -1.67 -10.79 -12.30
CA THR A 87 -2.15 -10.18 -13.55
C THR A 87 -2.67 -8.78 -13.29
N PRO A 88 -2.51 -7.82 -14.23
CA PRO A 88 -3.10 -6.49 -14.07
C PRO A 88 -4.62 -6.57 -13.80
N PRO A 89 -5.18 -5.70 -12.97
CA PRO A 89 -6.61 -5.68 -12.74
C PRO A 89 -7.35 -5.26 -14.02
N GLU A 90 -8.49 -5.88 -14.29
CA GLU A 90 -9.41 -5.42 -15.32
C GLU A 90 -10.08 -4.14 -14.81
N VAL A 91 -9.74 -2.99 -15.41
CA VAL A 91 -10.32 -1.71 -15.03
C VAL A 91 -11.64 -1.56 -15.76
N GLU A 92 -12.76 -1.74 -15.06
CA GLU A 92 -14.05 -1.31 -15.60
C GLU A 92 -14.07 0.22 -15.62
N VAL A 93 -13.84 0.79 -16.81
CA VAL A 93 -14.02 2.22 -17.05
C VAL A 93 -15.51 2.49 -17.08
N GLY A 94 -16.08 2.83 -15.91
CA GLY A 94 -17.44 3.35 -15.82
C GLY A 94 -17.57 4.67 -16.60
N PRO A 95 -18.72 4.94 -17.25
CA PRO A 95 -18.97 6.16 -18.01
C PRO A 95 -18.99 7.43 -17.16
#